data_AF-A0A959BD66-F1
#
_entry.id   AF-A0A959BD66-F1
#
_cell.length_a   1.000
_cell.length_b   1.000
_cell.length_c   1.000
_cell.angle_alpha   90.00
_cell.angle_beta   90.00
_cell.angle_gamma   90.00
#
_symmetry.space_group_name_H-M   'P 1'
#
loop_
_entity.id
_entity.type
_entity.pdbx_description
1 polymer ?
#
loop_
_entity_poly.entity_id
_entity_poly.type
_entity_poly.pdbx_seq_one_letter_code
_entity_poly.pdbx_strand_id
1 'polypeptide(L)' 'MRDQNYQELVRKVTMYLDNELNESAERELLREIKANPSYLKVLSQEKSFREFIKSKIHRRKPSPALIQSIKEKIRIAPA' A
#
# COMPACT_ATOMS: atom_id res chain seq x y z
N MET A 1 1.95 -16.98 22.89
CA MET A 1 1.73 -17.53 21.52
C MET A 1 0.64 -16.81 20.71
N ARG A 2 -0.13 -15.84 21.25
CA ARG A 2 -1.08 -15.05 20.43
C ARG A 2 -0.41 -13.86 19.71
N ASP A 3 0.73 -13.40 20.19
CA ASP A 3 1.35 -12.16 19.73
C ASP A 3 2.25 -12.31 18.49
N GLN A 4 2.89 -13.47 18.30
CA GLN A 4 3.80 -13.70 17.16
C GLN A 4 3.08 -13.67 15.82
N ASN A 5 1.98 -14.42 15.66
CA ASN A 5 1.20 -14.41 14.41
C ASN A 5 0.62 -13.03 14.09
N TYR A 6 0.26 -12.24 15.12
CA TYR A 6 -0.23 -10.89 14.92
C TYR A 6 0.87 -9.94 14.46
N GLN A 7 2.05 -10.00 15.08
CA GLN A 7 3.21 -9.20 14.67
C GLN A 7 3.66 -9.54 13.24
N GLU A 8 3.67 -10.82 12.87
CA GLU A 8 3.99 -11.24 11.51
C GLU A 8 2.96 -10.73 10.50
N LEU A 9 1.67 -10.77 10.85
CA LEU A 9 0.62 -10.19 10.01
C LEU A 9 0.81 -8.69 9.81
N VAL A 10 1.02 -7.93 10.89
CA VAL A 10 1.25 -6.47 10.82
C VAL A 10 2.46 -6.17 9.94
N ARG A 11 3.53 -6.97 10.05
CA ARG A 11 4.70 -6.87 9.18
C ARG A 11 4.36 -7.14 7.72
N LYS A 12 3.65 -8.22 7.40
CA LYS A 12 3.22 -8.53 6.02
C LYS A 12 2.32 -7.42 5.45
N VAL A 13 1.38 -6.90 6.25
CA VAL A 13 0.50 -5.77 5.87
C VAL A 13 1.31 -4.49 5.63
N THR A 14 2.33 -4.22 6.44
CA THR A 14 3.25 -3.09 6.25
C THR A 14 3.96 -3.22 4.90
N MET A 15 4.61 -4.35 4.66
CA MET A 15 5.31 -4.64 3.40
C MET A 15 4.37 -4.56 2.19
N TYR A 16 3.11 -5.00 2.33
CA TYR A 16 2.10 -4.87 1.30
C TYR A 16 1.80 -3.41 0.96
N LEU A 17 1.59 -2.57 1.98
CA LEU A 17 1.27 -1.15 1.80
C LEU A 17 2.46 -0.34 1.27
N ASP A 18 3.69 -0.83 1.47
CA ASP A 18 4.93 -0.26 0.95
C ASP A 18 5.33 -0.83 -0.44
N ASN A 19 4.52 -1.72 -1.02
CA ASN A 19 4.81 -2.46 -2.26
C ASN A 19 6.13 -3.25 -2.22
N GLU A 20 6.51 -3.74 -1.04
CA GLU A 20 7.72 -4.55 -0.82
C GLU A 20 7.46 -6.05 -0.95
N LEU A 21 6.19 -6.47 -1.08
CA LEU A 21 5.84 -7.86 -1.33
C LEU A 21 5.97 -8.22 -2.81
N ASN A 22 6.41 -9.45 -3.07
CA ASN A 22 6.33 -10.04 -4.41
C ASN A 22 4.88 -10.48 -4.71
N GLU A 23 4.57 -10.70 -5.99
CA GLU A 23 3.21 -11.02 -6.43
C GLU A 23 2.63 -12.28 -5.78
N SER A 24 3.46 -13.29 -5.48
CA SER A 24 3.01 -14.52 -4.84
C SER A 24 2.63 -14.29 -3.38
N ALA A 25 3.46 -13.58 -2.61
CA ALA A 25 3.18 -13.26 -1.21
C ALA A 25 2.01 -12.29 -1.05
N GLU A 26 1.85 -11.35 -1.99
CA GLU A 26 0.68 -10.47 -2.03
C GLU A 26 -0.61 -11.30 -2.17
N ARG A 27 -0.67 -12.22 -3.14
CA ARG A 27 -1.84 -13.07 -3.35
C ARG A 27 -2.14 -13.95 -2.15
N GLU A 28 -1.11 -14.47 -1.49
CA GLU A 28 -1.25 -15.25 -0.25
C GLU A 28 -1.85 -14.40 0.87
N LEU A 29 -1.27 -13.22 1.13
CA LEU A 29 -1.78 -12.29 2.15
C LEU A 29 -3.24 -11.89 1.88
N LEU A 30 -3.59 -11.60 0.63
CA LEU A 30 -4.97 -11.26 0.26
C LEU A 30 -5.94 -12.42 0.49
N ARG A 31 -5.52 -13.67 0.32
CA ARG A 31 -6.33 -14.84 0.67
C ARG A 31 -6.50 -14.98 2.17
N GLU A 32 -5.43 -14.80 2.95
CA GLU A 32 -5.47 -14.84 4.42
C GLU A 32 -6.40 -13.76 4.99
N ILE A 33 -6.31 -12.53 4.46
CA ILE A 33 -7.17 -11.41 4.87
C ILE A 33 -8.64 -11.67 4.53
N LYS A 34 -8.92 -12.27 3.36
CA LYS A 34 -10.30 -12.66 3.00
C LYS A 34 -10.86 -13.75 3.91
N ALA A 35 -10.02 -14.68 4.35
CA ALA A 35 -10.44 -15.77 5.22
C ALA A 35 -10.69 -15.32 6.67
N ASN A 36 -10.07 -14.22 7.12
CA ASN A 36 -10.18 -13.75 8.49
C ASN A 36 -10.62 -12.26 8.59
N PRO A 37 -11.86 -11.98 9.04
CA PRO A 37 -12.36 -10.61 9.18
C PRO A 37 -11.57 -9.76 10.18
N SER A 38 -10.87 -10.38 11.14
CA SER A 38 -10.01 -9.65 12.08
C SER A 38 -8.79 -9.04 11.36
N TYR A 39 -8.27 -9.73 10.35
CA TYR A 39 -7.09 -9.27 9.60
C TYR A 39 -7.45 -8.13 8.65
N LEU A 40 -8.67 -8.16 8.12
CA LEU A 40 -9.22 -7.04 7.36
C LEU A 40 -9.28 -5.75 8.20
N LYS A 41 -9.64 -5.85 9.48
CA LYS A 41 -9.65 -4.71 10.40
C LYS A 41 -8.26 -4.12 10.58
N VAL A 42 -7.22 -4.95 10.73
CA VAL A 42 -5.82 -4.52 10.84
C VAL A 42 -5.37 -3.78 9.58
N LEU A 43 -5.61 -4.37 8.40
CA LEU A 43 -5.30 -3.73 7.11
C LEU A 43 -6.00 -2.37 6.99
N SER A 44 -7.29 -2.31 7.34
CA SER A 44 -8.05 -1.07 7.25
C SER A 44 -7.52 0.01 8.21
N GLN A 45 -7.17 -0.36 9.44
CA GLN A 45 -6.61 0.56 10.43
C GLN A 45 -5.27 1.13 9.96
N GLU A 46 -4.35 0.27 9.52
CA GLU A 46 -3.05 0.67 8.99
C GLU A 46 -3.17 1.60 7.77
N LYS A 47 -4.07 1.26 6.84
CA LYS A 47 -4.34 2.08 5.66
C LYS A 47 -4.88 3.45 6.05
N SER A 48 -5.88 3.51 6.93
CA SER A 48 -6.47 4.77 7.40
C SER A 48 -5.44 5.63 8.14
N PHE A 49 -4.56 5.02 8.95
CA PHE A 49 -3.51 5.73 9.65
C PHE A 49 -2.47 6.33 8.70
N ARG A 50 -2.04 5.57 7.67
CA ARG A 50 -1.15 6.09 6.63
C ARG A 50 -1.78 7.24 5.85
N GLU A 51 -3.06 7.13 5.47
CA GLU A 51 -3.77 8.24 4.81
C GLU A 51 -3.90 9.47 5.72
N PHE A 52 -4.14 9.27 7.01
CA PHE A 52 -4.13 10.35 7.99
C PHE A 52 -2.77 11.06 8.03
N ILE A 53 -1.66 10.32 8.13
CA ILE A 53 -0.31 10.90 8.07
C ILE A 53 -0.11 11.66 6.75
N LYS A 54 -0.45 11.06 5.62
CA LYS A 54 -0.33 11.69 4.30
C LYS A 54 -1.11 13.00 4.20
N SER A 55 -2.27 13.10 4.86
CA SER A 55 -3.07 14.34 4.91
C SER A 55 -2.43 15.47 5.72
N LYS A 56 -1.57 15.14 6.69
CA LYS A 56 -0.88 16.10 7.56
C LYS A 56 0.47 16.53 7.00
N ILE A 57 1.05 15.75 6.09
CA ILE A 57 2.33 16.09 5.46
C ILE A 57 2.10 17.08 4.32
N HIS A 58 2.79 18.22 4.37
CA HIS A 58 2.82 19.17 3.28
C HIS A 58 3.60 18.59 2.08
N ARG A 59 2.89 18.22 1.01
CA ARG A 59 3.52 17.71 -0.22
C ARG A 59 3.82 18.85 -1.17
N ARG A 60 5.03 18.86 -1.74
CA ARG A 60 5.37 19.76 -2.84
C ARG A 60 4.49 19.43 -4.04
N LYS A 61 3.78 20.43 -4.57
CA LYS A 61 3.05 20.27 -5.83
C LYS A 61 4.07 20.20 -6.97
N PRO A 62 4.00 19.20 -7.86
CA PRO A 62 4.86 19.16 -9.03
C PRO A 62 4.58 20.37 -9.94
N SER A 63 5.58 20.83 -10.68
CA SER A 63 5.39 21.92 -11.63
C SER A 63 4.45 21.50 -12.76
N PRO A 64 3.65 22.42 -13.34
CA PRO A 64 2.79 22.10 -14.47
C PRO A 64 3.55 21.50 -15.66
N ALA A 65 4.78 21.97 -15.89
CA ALA A 65 5.67 21.44 -16.92
C ALA A 65 6.02 19.96 -16.67
N LEU A 66 6.39 19.60 -15.44
CA LEU A 66 6.68 18.20 -15.09
C LEU A 66 5.46 17.30 -15.29
N ILE A 67 4.27 17.76 -14.90
CA ILE A 67 3.01 17.04 -15.12
C ILE A 67 2.81 16.78 -16.62
N GLN A 68 3.01 17.81 -17.46
CA GLN A 68 2.85 17.70 -18.90
C GLN A 68 3.86 16.73 -19.51
N SER A 69 5.14 16.83 -19.16
CA SER A 69 6.18 15.92 -19.66
C SER A 69 5.93 14.46 -19.28
N ILE A 70 5.42 14.19 -18.06
CA ILE A 70 5.04 12.82 -17.66
C ILE A 70 3.87 12.32 -18.51
N LYS A 71 2.83 13.14 -18.71
CA LYS A 71 1.67 12.79 -19.55
C LYS A 71 2.09 12.45 -20.99
N GLU A 72 3.01 13.22 -21.55
CA GLU A 72 3.52 13.02 -22.90
C GLU A 72 4.33 11.72 -23.00
N LYS A 73 5.21 11.43 -22.04
CA LYS A 73 5.96 10.17 -22.01
C LYS A 73 5.07 8.93 -21.95
N ILE A 74 3.99 8.97 -21.16
CA ILE A 74 3.04 7.85 -21.06
C ILE A 74 2.29 7.64 -22.38
N ARG A 75 1.92 8.72 -23.09
CA ARG A 75 1.23 8.62 -24.39
C ARG A 75 2.10 8.03 -25.51
N ILE A 76 3.42 8.21 -25.42
CA ILE A 76 4.37 7.78 -26.48
C ILE A 76 4.81 6.33 -26.29
N ALA A 77 4.60 5.71 -25.13
CA ALA A 77 4.87 4.28 -24.95
C ALA A 77 3.75 3.45 -25.60
N PRO A 78 3.96 2.78 -26.76
CA PRO A 78 3.03 1.76 -27.21
C PRO A 78 3.04 0.60 -26.20
N ALA A 79 1.85 0.05 -25.95
CA ALA A 79 1.65 -1.15 -25.15
C ALA A 79 2.31 -2.38 -25.77
#